data_AF-A0A2N9MGI0-F1
#
_entry.id   AF-A0A2N9MGI0-F1
#
_cell.length_a   1.000
_cell.length_b   1.000
_cell.length_c   1.000
_cell.angle_alpha   90.00
_cell.angle_beta   90.00
_cell.angle_gamma   90.00
#
_symmetry.space_group_name_H-M   'P 1'
#
loop_
_entity.id
_entity.type
_entity.pdbx_description
1 polymer ?
#
loop_
_entity_poly.entity_id
_entity_poly.type
_entity_poly.pdbx_seq_one_letter_code
_entity_poly.pdbx_strand_id
1 'polypeptide(L)'
;MKIIPIVASALLISGLAYAAEVRDWHDLEKVHKHIEESIKEMERARAANHYDMQGHGAKAEQLLREAERELHEAVEAAKAH
;
A
#
# COMPACT_ATOMS: atom_id res chain seq x y z
N MET A 1 -10.33 37.41 -7.82
CA MET A 1 -11.17 36.19 -7.86
C MET A 1 -10.26 34.98 -7.72
N LYS A 2 -10.62 34.05 -6.82
CA LYS A 2 -9.81 32.91 -6.37
C LYS A 2 -9.58 31.91 -7.52
N ILE A 3 -8.32 31.54 -7.75
CA ILE A 3 -7.95 30.40 -8.58
C ILE A 3 -7.65 29.26 -7.62
N ILE A 4 -8.55 28.29 -7.53
CA ILE A 4 -8.30 27.04 -6.81
C ILE A 4 -7.86 26.03 -7.88
N PRO A 5 -6.57 25.71 -8.04
CA PRO A 5 -6.22 24.45 -8.65
C PRO A 5 -6.42 23.38 -7.58
N ILE A 6 -7.44 22.56 -7.80
CA ILE A 6 -7.64 21.28 -7.14
C ILE A 6 -6.30 20.55 -7.24
N VAL A 7 -5.59 20.39 -6.11
CA VAL A 7 -4.45 19.49 -6.01
C VAL A 7 -5.03 18.09 -6.05
N ALA A 8 -5.30 17.65 -7.28
CA ALA A 8 -5.70 16.32 -7.64
C ALA A 8 -4.58 15.38 -7.21
N SER A 9 -4.87 14.55 -6.21
CA SER A 9 -4.44 13.15 -6.07
C SER A 9 -3.11 12.77 -6.74
N ALA A 10 -2.02 13.46 -6.38
CA ALA A 10 -0.69 13.19 -6.91
C ALA A 10 0.07 12.17 -6.04
N LEU A 11 -0.56 11.05 -5.67
CA LEU A 11 0.10 9.98 -4.90
C LEU A 11 -0.11 8.58 -5.49
N LEU A 12 -0.47 8.48 -6.78
CA LEU A 12 -0.66 7.20 -7.47
C LEU A 12 0.03 7.15 -8.84
N ILE A 13 1.16 7.86 -9.00
CA ILE A 13 2.00 7.81 -10.23
C ILE A 13 3.45 7.40 -9.91
N SER A 14 3.65 6.56 -8.89
CA SER A 14 4.94 5.90 -8.61
C SER A 14 4.92 4.40 -8.96
N GLY A 15 3.88 3.90 -9.63
CA GLY A 15 3.74 2.47 -9.95
C GLY A 15 4.08 2.03 -11.38
N LEU A 16 4.30 2.94 -12.33
CA LEU A 16 4.35 2.59 -13.77
C LEU A 16 5.75 2.43 -14.38
N ALA A 17 6.82 2.62 -13.60
CA ALA A 17 8.20 2.47 -14.10
C ALA A 17 8.85 1.10 -13.81
N TYR A 18 8.20 0.21 -13.05
CA TYR A 18 8.75 -1.10 -12.64
C TYR A 18 8.23 -2.29 -13.48
N ALA A 19 7.79 -2.04 -14.72
CA ALA A 19 7.33 -3.10 -15.63
C ALA A 19 8.47 -3.75 -16.45
N ALA A 20 9.72 -3.34 -16.22
CA ALA A 20 10.89 -3.99 -16.81
C ALA A 20 11.28 -5.17 -15.93
N GLU A 21 10.82 -6.36 -16.32
CA GLU A 21 11.31 -7.67 -15.84
C GLU A 21 10.94 -7.95 -14.36
N VAL A 22 9.80 -8.62 -14.13
CA VAL A 22 9.51 -9.31 -12.86
C VAL A 22 10.51 -10.47 -12.75
N ARG A 23 11.74 -10.14 -12.37
CA ARG A 23 12.80 -11.06 -12.04
C ARG A 23 12.92 -11.02 -10.55
N ASP A 24 12.76 -12.18 -9.95
CA ASP A 24 12.80 -12.44 -8.51
C ASP A 24 11.55 -12.04 -7.71
N TRP A 25 10.93 -13.06 -7.14
CA TRP A 25 10.09 -13.00 -5.94
C TRP A 25 10.68 -12.10 -4.83
N HIS A 26 12.00 -11.87 -4.84
CA HIS A 26 12.70 -10.93 -3.97
C HIS A 26 12.22 -9.47 -4.11
N ASP A 27 11.80 -9.05 -5.31
CA ASP A 27 11.21 -7.73 -5.50
C ASP A 27 9.76 -7.67 -4.98
N LEU A 28 9.02 -8.79 -5.06
CA LEU A 28 7.69 -8.91 -4.44
C LEU A 28 7.80 -8.90 -2.90
N GLU A 29 8.86 -9.46 -2.33
CA GLU A 29 9.13 -9.42 -0.89
C GLU A 29 9.40 -8.00 -0.38
N LYS A 30 10.06 -7.15 -1.19
CA LYS A 30 10.20 -5.72 -0.89
C LYS A 30 8.84 -5.01 -0.87
N VAL A 31 7.97 -5.33 -1.82
CA VAL A 31 6.60 -4.78 -1.86
C VAL A 31 5.81 -5.25 -0.62
N HIS A 32 5.92 -6.52 -0.24
CA HIS A 32 5.29 -7.09 0.95
C HIS A 32 5.70 -6.33 2.21
N LYS A 33 7.00 -6.09 2.38
CA LYS A 33 7.53 -5.31 3.48
C LYS A 33 6.97 -3.87 3.53
N HIS A 34 6.86 -3.19 2.38
CA HIS A 34 6.28 -1.86 2.35
C HIS A 34 4.80 -1.82 2.72
N ILE A 35 4.04 -2.85 2.37
CA ILE A 35 2.64 -2.99 2.80
C ILE A 35 2.58 -3.15 4.33
N GLU A 36 3.42 -4.00 4.93
CA GLU A 36 3.49 -4.14 6.38
C GLU A 36 3.87 -2.83 7.10
N GLU A 37 4.85 -2.10 6.57
CA GLU A 37 5.25 -0.79 7.10
C GLU A 37 4.08 0.20 7.02
N SER A 38 3.35 0.22 5.91
CA SER A 38 2.18 1.09 5.73
C SER A 38 1.06 0.77 6.72
N ILE A 39 0.79 -0.51 6.98
CA ILE A 39 -0.18 -0.94 8.01
C ILE A 39 0.25 -0.43 9.39
N LYS A 40 1.52 -0.59 9.76
CA LYS A 40 2.05 -0.14 11.06
C LYS A 40 1.94 1.37 11.23
N GLU A 41 2.23 2.15 10.20
CA GLU A 41 2.07 3.61 10.24
C GLU A 41 0.60 4.03 10.38
N MET A 42 -0.32 3.32 9.70
CA MET A 42 -1.75 3.56 9.86
C MET A 42 -2.26 3.23 11.26
N GLU A 43 -1.83 2.11 11.84
CA GLU A 43 -2.13 1.72 13.23
C GLU A 43 -1.62 2.79 14.22
N ARG A 44 -0.37 3.26 14.04
CA ARG A 44 0.21 4.36 14.85
C ARG A 44 -0.58 5.65 14.71
N ALA A 45 -0.95 6.03 13.50
CA ALA A 45 -1.74 7.23 13.25
C ALA A 45 -3.12 7.15 13.92
N ARG A 46 -3.80 5.99 13.87
CA ARG A 46 -5.07 5.76 14.58
C ARG A 46 -4.91 5.80 16.09
N ALA A 47 -3.86 5.17 16.62
CA ALA A 47 -3.59 5.13 18.06
C ALA A 47 -3.25 6.52 18.62
N ALA A 48 -2.50 7.32 17.86
CA ALA A 48 -2.07 8.66 18.28
C ALA A 48 -3.19 9.71 18.19
N ASN A 49 -4.07 9.61 17.19
CA ASN A 49 -5.05 10.68 16.91
C ASN A 49 -6.50 10.36 17.30
N HIS A 50 -6.87 9.13 17.70
CA HIS A 50 -8.27 8.74 17.93
C HIS A 50 -9.23 9.21 16.82
N TYR A 51 -8.74 9.31 15.59
CA TYR A 51 -9.53 9.71 14.44
C TYR A 51 -9.78 8.47 13.59
N ASP A 52 -11.04 8.09 13.49
CA ASP A 52 -11.54 7.10 12.53
C ASP A 52 -11.33 7.56 11.06
N MET A 53 -10.87 8.80 10.84
CA MET A 53 -10.75 9.40 9.51
C MET A 53 -12.06 9.22 8.71
N GLN A 54 -13.21 9.35 9.37
CA GLN A 54 -14.55 9.06 8.82
C GLN A 54 -14.72 7.63 8.27
N GLY A 55 -14.06 6.63 8.87
CA GLY A 55 -14.08 5.24 8.42
C GLY A 55 -13.04 4.91 7.34
N HIS A 56 -12.42 5.92 6.73
CA HIS A 56 -11.43 5.69 5.66
C HIS A 56 -10.15 5.06 6.20
N GLY A 57 -9.76 5.35 7.43
CA GLY A 57 -8.58 4.74 8.06
C GLY A 57 -8.77 3.23 8.23
N ALA A 58 -9.91 2.81 8.79
CA ALA A 58 -10.23 1.40 8.93
C ALA A 58 -10.34 0.70 7.56
N LYS A 59 -10.97 1.34 6.57
CA LYS A 59 -11.11 0.76 5.23
C LYS A 59 -9.77 0.61 4.50
N ALA A 60 -8.90 1.60 4.58
CA ALA A 60 -7.58 1.54 3.97
C ALA A 60 -6.69 0.47 4.65
N GLU A 61 -6.77 0.31 5.97
CA GLU A 61 -6.07 -0.78 6.68
C GLU A 61 -6.57 -2.15 6.23
N GLN A 62 -7.89 -2.32 6.09
CA GLN A 62 -8.47 -3.55 5.56
C GLN A 62 -7.93 -3.87 4.17
N LEU A 63 -7.93 -2.89 3.26
CA LEU A 63 -7.44 -3.08 1.89
C LEU A 63 -5.95 -3.43 1.86
N LEU A 64 -5.13 -2.81 2.72
CA LEU A 64 -3.71 -3.17 2.85
C LEU A 64 -3.53 -4.60 3.35
N ARG A 65 -4.32 -5.06 4.32
CA ARG A 65 -4.28 -6.45 4.81
C ARG A 65 -4.75 -7.46 3.77
N GLU A 66 -5.73 -7.11 2.95
CA GLU A 66 -6.15 -7.95 1.81
C GLU A 66 -5.03 -8.04 0.77
N ALA A 67 -4.40 -6.91 0.43
CA ALA A 67 -3.26 -6.88 -0.50
C ALA A 67 -2.04 -7.64 0.03
N GLU A 68 -1.74 -7.52 1.33
CA GLU A 68 -0.65 -8.24 2.00
C GLU A 68 -0.80 -9.76 1.84
N ARG A 69 -2.00 -10.28 2.10
CA ARG A 69 -2.32 -11.70 1.98
C ARG A 69 -2.12 -12.22 0.55
N GLU A 70 -2.71 -11.53 -0.43
CA GLU A 70 -2.62 -11.96 -1.83
C GLU A 70 -1.18 -11.88 -2.35
N LEU A 71 -0.42 -10.87 -1.92
CA LEU A 71 0.99 -10.75 -2.29
C LEU A 71 1.84 -11.85 -1.66
N HIS A 72 1.55 -12.22 -0.40
CA HIS A 72 2.21 -13.35 0.25
C HIS A 72 1.96 -14.66 -0.52
N GLU A 73 0.70 -14.95 -0.87
CA GLU A 73 0.36 -16.13 -1.67
C GLU A 73 1.05 -16.12 -3.05
N ALA A 74 1.13 -14.95 -3.70
CA ALA A 74 1.85 -14.80 -4.97
C ALA A 74 3.36 -15.06 -4.83
N VAL A 75 3.99 -14.61 -3.74
CA VAL A 75 5.40 -14.90 -3.44
C VAL A 75 5.61 -16.39 -3.19
N GLU A 76 4.76 -17.02 -2.39
CA GLU A 76 4.89 -18.45 -2.11
C GLU A 76 4.66 -19.31 -3.37
N ALA A 77 3.69 -18.94 -4.22
CA ALA A 77 3.50 -19.58 -5.52
C ALA A 77 4.72 -19.40 -6.43
N ALA A 78 5.33 -18.22 -6.45
CA ALA A 78 6.54 -17.95 -7.24
C ALA A 78 7.77 -18.72 -6.73
N LYS A 79 7.88 -18.99 -5.43
CA LYS A 79 8.94 -19.83 -4.84
C LYS A 79 8.77 -21.33 -5.14
N ALA A 80 7.55 -21.77 -5.40
CA ALA A 80 7.22 -23.18 -5.66
C ALA A 80 7.47 -23.63 -7.11
N HIS A 81 7.75 -22.69 -8.02
CA HIS A 81 8.02 -22.92 -9.45
C HIS A 81 9.49 -22.68 -9.80
#